data_AF-A0A537HTD9-F1
#
_entry.id   AF-A0A537HTD9-F1
#
_cell.length_a   1.000
_cell.length_b   1.000
_cell.length_c   1.000
_cell.angle_alpha   90.00
_cell.angle_beta   90.00
_cell.angle_gamma   90.00
#
_symmetry.space_group_name_H-M   'P 1'
#
loop_
_entity.id
_entity.type
_entity.pdbx_description
1 polymer ?
#
loop_
_entity_poly.entity_id
_entity_poly.type
_entity_poly.pdbx_seq_one_letter_code
_entity_poly.pdbx_strand_id
1 'polypeptide(L)'
;MLLARKPQKKRPQYYDSQLQPSSQLQAFGTVPVSGHTVALVFRLSRPRTWTFPAASFLLGYVLTAGWNITQLGIGLIIASFVTAATNIVNAYADRKEDVVNQPRRVFWLDQMGQKATIGSIIVFYGFSAALSIYLGLAYMIVLAVGIFNSAFYSLPPLRFKAHPLSSLISFSGAVGLAFLAGTSVTGHVNVWNPVLWLVTYFMFTYGTVKNLPDYSGDKKAGTKTTATVFGNIRRAVKFTTIILISPYVFLVGLTITGFLPAIYYAELILTPLLIFILHNMWTARSSEGFEKMHTYGFFYAISFLLFTLVVSSPSLKSLGVVISAFLWTLLVSRIHIDSRIESRDWEHDSNSQRSGA
;
A
#
# COMPACT_ATOMS: atom_id res chain seq x y z
N MET A 1 -35.42 -47.23 -11.54
CA MET A 1 -34.13 -46.50 -11.45
C MET A 1 -34.34 -45.09 -12.00
N LEU A 2 -34.72 -44.13 -11.15
CA LEU A 2 -34.97 -42.73 -11.52
C LEU A 2 -34.37 -41.86 -10.41
N LEU A 3 -33.19 -41.28 -10.68
CA LEU A 3 -32.46 -40.39 -9.77
C LEU A 3 -33.05 -38.98 -9.84
N ALA A 4 -33.69 -38.56 -8.75
CA ALA A 4 -34.16 -37.19 -8.56
C ALA A 4 -32.97 -36.22 -8.37
N ARG A 5 -32.87 -35.20 -9.23
CA ARG A 5 -31.92 -34.08 -9.09
C ARG A 5 -32.32 -33.20 -7.90
N LYS A 6 -31.38 -32.95 -6.98
CA LYS A 6 -31.53 -31.93 -5.92
C LYS A 6 -31.61 -30.52 -6.53
N PRO A 7 -32.44 -29.60 -5.98
CA PRO A 7 -32.53 -28.23 -6.48
C PRO A 7 -31.29 -27.41 -6.08
N GLN A 8 -30.70 -26.71 -7.05
CA GLN A 8 -29.66 -25.70 -6.82
C GLN A 8 -30.25 -24.55 -6.00
N LYS A 9 -29.61 -24.24 -4.86
CA LYS A 9 -29.91 -23.02 -4.08
C LYS A 9 -29.66 -21.79 -4.97
N LYS A 10 -30.72 -21.05 -5.31
CA LYS A 10 -30.63 -19.74 -5.97
C LYS A 10 -29.81 -18.79 -5.08
N ARG A 11 -28.76 -18.18 -5.64
CA ARG A 11 -28.04 -17.08 -5.00
C ARG A 11 -29.00 -15.89 -4.81
N PRO A 12 -28.94 -15.17 -3.68
CA PRO A 12 -29.83 -14.05 -3.44
C PRO A 12 -29.57 -12.93 -4.46
N GLN A 13 -30.61 -12.63 -5.24
CA GLN A 13 -30.70 -11.68 -6.35
C GLN A 13 -30.39 -10.22 -5.93
N TYR A 14 -30.27 -9.95 -4.63
CA TYR A 14 -29.98 -8.64 -4.04
C TYR A 14 -28.51 -8.19 -4.25
N TYR A 15 -27.59 -9.11 -4.55
CA TYR A 15 -26.18 -8.77 -4.78
C TYR A 15 -25.87 -8.25 -6.19
N ASP A 16 -26.66 -8.64 -7.20
CA ASP A 16 -26.39 -8.29 -8.60
C ASP A 16 -26.97 -6.93 -9.01
N SER A 17 -28.01 -6.43 -8.33
CA SER A 17 -28.68 -5.18 -8.73
C SER A 17 -27.89 -3.91 -8.38
N GLN A 18 -26.98 -3.95 -7.40
CA GLN A 18 -26.12 -2.81 -7.04
C GLN A 18 -24.78 -2.76 -7.78
N LEU A 19 -24.46 -3.82 -8.54
CA LEU A 19 -23.25 -3.91 -9.37
C LEU A 19 -23.51 -3.53 -10.83
N GLN A 20 -24.71 -3.06 -11.17
CA GLN A 20 -24.93 -2.49 -12.49
C GLN A 20 -24.03 -1.26 -12.64
N PRO A 21 -23.12 -1.25 -13.64
CA PRO A 21 -22.39 -0.05 -14.01
C PRO A 21 -23.41 1.07 -14.18
N SER A 22 -23.23 2.19 -13.49
CA SER A 22 -24.00 3.40 -13.80
C SER A 22 -23.99 3.60 -15.32
N SER A 23 -25.14 3.93 -15.90
CA SER A 23 -25.37 4.13 -17.35
C SER A 23 -24.33 5.01 -18.06
N GLN A 24 -23.50 5.73 -17.32
CA GLN A 24 -22.31 6.45 -17.76
C GLN A 24 -21.17 5.56 -18.31
N LEU A 25 -21.13 4.26 -18.00
CA LEU A 25 -20.04 3.35 -18.42
C LEU A 25 -20.27 2.67 -19.79
N GLN A 26 -21.44 2.84 -20.41
CA GLN A 26 -21.78 2.19 -21.69
C GLN A 26 -21.21 2.89 -22.95
N ALA A 27 -20.54 4.03 -22.81
CA ALA A 27 -20.07 4.82 -23.95
C ALA A 27 -18.65 4.47 -24.46
N PHE A 28 -17.92 3.55 -23.83
CA PHE A 28 -16.53 3.26 -24.21
C PHE A 28 -16.42 1.91 -24.92
N GLY A 29 -16.30 1.98 -26.25
CA GLY A 29 -16.21 0.84 -27.15
C GLY A 29 -15.05 -0.13 -26.86
N THR A 30 -15.22 -1.35 -27.33
CA THR A 30 -14.26 -2.47 -27.25
C THR A 30 -13.04 -2.21 -28.13
N VAL A 31 -11.88 -1.90 -27.53
CA VAL A 31 -10.59 -1.68 -28.23
C VAL A 31 -9.68 -2.91 -28.05
N PRO A 32 -8.84 -3.31 -29.04
CA PRO A 32 -8.07 -4.56 -29.01
C PRO A 32 -7.00 -4.63 -27.90
N VAL A 33 -6.71 -5.85 -27.42
CA VAL A 33 -6.15 -6.11 -26.07
C VAL A 33 -4.61 -6.17 -25.97
N SER A 34 -3.80 -6.16 -27.03
CA SER A 34 -2.37 -6.48 -26.87
C SER A 34 -1.49 -5.30 -26.40
N GLY A 35 -1.73 -4.07 -26.85
CA GLY A 35 -0.95 -2.89 -26.42
C GLY A 35 -1.44 -2.27 -25.11
N HIS A 36 -2.74 -2.34 -24.83
CA HIS A 36 -3.34 -1.73 -23.64
C HIS A 36 -3.07 -2.53 -22.36
N THR A 37 -2.94 -3.86 -22.43
CA THR A 37 -2.85 -4.71 -21.22
C THR A 37 -1.59 -4.43 -20.42
N VAL A 38 -0.41 -4.31 -21.03
CA VAL A 38 0.84 -4.04 -20.29
C VAL A 38 0.79 -2.66 -19.61
N ALA A 39 0.30 -1.64 -20.32
CA ALA A 39 0.12 -0.31 -19.75
C ALA A 39 -0.89 -0.31 -18.59
N LEU A 40 -2.00 -1.07 -18.72
CA LEU A 40 -2.99 -1.24 -17.66
C LEU A 40 -2.42 -1.99 -16.46
N VAL A 41 -1.65 -3.06 -16.67
CA VAL A 41 -0.93 -3.80 -15.62
C VAL A 41 -0.01 -2.86 -14.86
N PHE A 42 0.81 -2.10 -15.58
CA PHE A 42 1.74 -1.16 -14.96
C PHE A 42 1.02 -0.02 -14.24
N ARG A 43 -0.17 0.38 -14.70
CA ARG A 43 -0.98 1.37 -13.99
C ARG A 43 -1.62 0.82 -12.71
N LEU A 44 -2.19 -0.38 -12.80
CA LEU A 44 -2.84 -1.08 -11.69
C LEU A 44 -1.85 -1.61 -10.66
N SER A 45 -0.57 -1.80 -11.03
CA SER A 45 0.50 -2.18 -10.10
C SER A 45 0.95 -1.05 -9.16
N ARG A 46 0.55 0.19 -9.46
CA ARG A 46 0.79 1.40 -8.65
C ARG A 46 2.28 1.61 -8.34
N PRO A 47 3.12 1.88 -9.36
CA PRO A 47 4.58 1.92 -9.26
C PRO A 47 5.12 2.90 -8.22
N ARG A 48 4.35 3.93 -7.86
CA ARG A 48 4.70 4.85 -6.78
C ARG A 48 4.90 4.09 -5.47
N THR A 49 3.99 3.17 -5.17
CA THR A 49 3.95 2.42 -3.89
C THR A 49 5.09 1.41 -3.72
N TRP A 50 5.82 1.08 -4.79
CA TRP A 50 6.95 0.13 -4.74
C TRP A 50 8.11 0.65 -3.88
N THR A 51 8.18 1.97 -3.70
CA THR A 51 9.21 2.65 -2.92
C THR A 51 9.22 2.26 -1.44
N PHE A 52 8.07 1.96 -0.83
CA PHE A 52 8.01 1.53 0.57
C PHE A 52 8.78 0.22 0.82
N PRO A 53 8.41 -0.91 0.18
CA PRO A 53 9.13 -2.16 0.37
C PRO A 53 10.53 -2.10 -0.21
N ALA A 54 10.78 -1.36 -1.30
CA ALA A 54 12.13 -1.18 -1.84
C ALA A 54 13.07 -0.51 -0.83
N ALA A 55 12.66 0.62 -0.25
CA ALA A 55 13.44 1.33 0.76
C ALA A 55 13.64 0.48 2.02
N SER A 56 12.61 -0.24 2.45
CA SER A 56 12.69 -1.09 3.63
C SER A 56 13.56 -2.34 3.43
N PHE A 57 13.47 -2.99 2.28
CA PHE A 57 14.37 -4.07 1.88
C PHE A 57 15.82 -3.60 1.85
N LEU A 58 16.09 -2.45 1.21
CA LEU A 58 17.42 -1.84 1.17
C LEU A 58 17.96 -1.58 2.57
N LEU A 59 17.15 -0.99 3.45
CA LEU A 59 17.53 -0.74 4.85
C LEU A 59 17.90 -2.03 5.58
N GLY A 60 17.05 -3.06 5.53
CA GLY A 60 17.34 -4.35 6.16
C GLY A 60 18.58 -5.03 5.59
N TYR A 61 18.74 -4.99 4.26
CA TYR A 61 19.87 -5.61 3.57
C TYR A 61 21.19 -4.92 3.86
N VAL A 62 21.25 -3.59 3.77
CA VAL A 62 22.48 -2.82 4.00
C VAL A 62 22.99 -2.99 5.43
N LEU A 63 22.07 -3.08 6.41
CA LEU A 63 22.40 -3.31 7.81
C LEU A 63 23.08 -4.66 8.09
N THR A 64 22.90 -5.67 7.23
CA THR A 64 23.42 -7.03 7.46
C THR A 64 24.44 -7.50 6.43
N ALA A 65 24.27 -7.13 5.16
CA ALA A 65 25.00 -7.67 4.03
C ALA A 65 25.78 -6.60 3.22
N GLY A 66 25.69 -5.33 3.60
CA GLY A 66 26.36 -4.24 2.91
C GLY A 66 25.75 -3.92 1.54
N TRP A 67 26.57 -3.81 0.49
CA TRP A 67 26.20 -3.19 -0.80
C TRP A 67 26.43 -4.08 -2.03
N ASN A 68 26.19 -5.39 -1.95
CA ASN A 68 26.25 -6.26 -3.13
C ASN A 68 25.15 -5.87 -4.13
N ILE A 69 25.55 -5.33 -5.28
CA ILE A 69 24.61 -4.74 -6.25
C ILE A 69 23.70 -5.80 -6.90
N THR A 70 24.18 -7.03 -7.08
CA THR A 70 23.41 -8.11 -7.71
C THR A 70 22.28 -8.55 -6.80
N GLN A 71 22.58 -8.82 -5.52
CA GLN A 71 21.57 -9.21 -4.53
C GLN A 71 20.57 -8.08 -4.27
N LEU A 72 21.05 -6.83 -4.22
CA LEU A 72 20.19 -5.65 -4.14
C LEU A 72 19.25 -5.54 -5.34
N GLY A 73 19.76 -5.67 -6.57
CA GLY A 73 18.96 -5.61 -7.78
C GLY A 73 17.87 -6.68 -7.80
N ILE A 74 18.23 -7.92 -7.45
CA ILE A 74 17.28 -9.04 -7.36
C ILE A 74 16.19 -8.75 -6.32
N GLY A 75 16.57 -8.35 -5.10
CA GLY A 75 15.61 -8.08 -4.04
C GLY A 75 14.69 -6.89 -4.32
N LEU A 76 15.19 -5.86 -5.00
CA LEU A 76 14.39 -4.72 -5.45
C LEU A 76 13.36 -5.10 -6.53
N ILE A 77 13.75 -5.99 -7.46
CA ILE A 77 12.83 -6.56 -8.46
C ILE A 77 11.72 -7.36 -7.76
N ILE A 78 12.08 -8.25 -6.84
CA ILE A 78 11.11 -9.04 -6.09
C ILE A 78 10.16 -8.14 -5.29
N ALA A 79 10.69 -7.17 -4.53
CA ALA A 79 9.89 -6.22 -3.76
C ALA A 79 8.89 -5.46 -4.65
N SER A 80 9.33 -5.02 -5.83
CA SER A 80 8.48 -4.31 -6.79
C SER A 80 7.37 -5.22 -7.34
N PHE A 81 7.69 -6.46 -7.71
CA PHE A 81 6.72 -7.40 -8.31
C PHE A 81 5.70 -7.91 -7.30
N VAL A 82 6.11 -8.21 -6.06
CA VAL A 82 5.18 -8.54 -4.97
C VAL A 82 4.22 -7.37 -4.70
N THR A 83 4.74 -6.14 -4.68
CA THR A 83 3.91 -4.94 -4.47
C THR A 83 2.98 -4.68 -5.65
N ALA A 84 3.44 -4.92 -6.88
CA ALA A 84 2.62 -4.87 -8.07
C ALA A 84 1.44 -5.84 -7.97
N ALA A 85 1.70 -7.10 -7.63
CA ALA A 85 0.66 -8.10 -7.39
C ALA A 85 -0.29 -7.69 -6.26
N THR A 86 0.25 -7.18 -5.15
CA THR A 86 -0.53 -6.68 -4.00
C THR A 86 -1.55 -5.62 -4.44
N ASN A 87 -1.11 -4.62 -5.22
CA ASN A 87 -1.99 -3.55 -5.68
C ASN A 87 -3.06 -4.04 -6.65
N ILE A 88 -2.73 -4.98 -7.54
CA ILE A 88 -3.70 -5.58 -8.48
C ILE A 88 -4.72 -6.42 -7.71
N VAL A 89 -4.28 -7.23 -6.73
CA VAL A 89 -5.17 -7.98 -5.82
C VAL A 89 -6.11 -7.04 -5.07
N ASN A 90 -5.58 -5.95 -4.51
CA ASN A 90 -6.37 -4.95 -3.80
C ASN A 90 -7.43 -4.35 -4.72
N ALA A 91 -7.02 -3.87 -5.90
CA ALA A 91 -7.93 -3.27 -6.87
C ALA A 91 -9.04 -4.26 -7.29
N TYR A 92 -8.68 -5.53 -7.54
CA TYR A 92 -9.64 -6.57 -7.89
C TYR A 92 -10.64 -6.87 -6.76
N ALA A 93 -10.17 -6.96 -5.52
CA ALA A 93 -10.98 -7.30 -4.35
C ALA A 93 -11.82 -6.13 -3.83
N ASP A 94 -11.41 -4.89 -4.10
CA ASP A 94 -11.99 -3.67 -3.52
C ASP A 94 -12.93 -2.92 -4.48
N ARG A 95 -13.46 -3.61 -5.50
CA ARG A 95 -14.36 -2.99 -6.49
C ARG A 95 -15.54 -2.27 -5.83
N LYS A 96 -16.09 -2.78 -4.73
CA LYS A 96 -17.21 -2.14 -4.02
C LYS A 96 -16.83 -0.79 -3.40
N GLU A 97 -15.68 -0.74 -2.72
CA GLU A 97 -15.13 0.48 -2.15
C GLU A 97 -14.71 1.47 -3.26
N ASP A 98 -14.09 0.96 -4.31
CA ASP A 98 -13.49 1.76 -5.38
C ASP A 98 -14.49 2.39 -6.34
N VAL A 99 -15.68 1.83 -6.52
CA VAL A 99 -16.75 2.52 -7.26
C VAL A 99 -17.03 3.91 -6.69
N VAL A 100 -16.79 4.10 -5.38
CA VAL A 100 -16.88 5.41 -4.72
C VAL A 100 -15.52 6.10 -4.66
N ASN A 101 -14.50 5.39 -4.19
CA ASN A 101 -13.22 6.00 -3.83
C ASN A 101 -12.32 6.28 -5.03
N GLN A 102 -12.35 5.44 -6.06
CA GLN A 102 -11.45 5.43 -7.21
C GLN A 102 -12.12 4.80 -8.45
N PRO A 103 -13.22 5.38 -9.00
CA PRO A 103 -14.03 4.73 -10.04
C PRO A 103 -13.25 4.45 -11.33
N ARG A 104 -12.28 5.30 -11.70
CA ARG A 104 -11.41 5.03 -12.86
C ARG A 104 -10.53 3.78 -12.67
N ARG A 105 -10.19 3.42 -11.44
CA ARG A 105 -9.47 2.17 -11.13
C ARG A 105 -10.31 0.95 -11.46
N VAL A 106 -11.61 0.99 -11.15
CA VAL A 106 -12.56 -0.06 -11.53
C VAL A 106 -12.68 -0.14 -13.05
N PHE A 107 -12.80 1.00 -13.73
CA PHE A 107 -12.82 1.03 -15.20
C PHE A 107 -11.58 0.38 -15.82
N TRP A 108 -10.37 0.68 -15.32
CA TRP A 108 -9.14 0.07 -15.85
C TRP A 108 -9.05 -1.45 -15.58
N LEU A 109 -9.54 -1.92 -14.44
CA LEU A 109 -9.65 -3.36 -14.17
C LEU A 109 -10.61 -4.04 -15.15
N ASP A 110 -11.72 -3.39 -15.49
CA ASP A 110 -12.74 -3.92 -16.37
C ASP A 110 -12.20 -4.03 -17.80
N GLN A 111 -11.46 -3.00 -18.25
CA GLN A 111 -10.75 -3.00 -19.53
C GLN A 111 -9.65 -4.06 -19.59
N MET A 112 -8.93 -4.28 -18.49
CA MET A 112 -7.92 -5.33 -18.40
C MET A 112 -8.54 -6.74 -18.43
N GLY A 113 -9.73 -6.89 -17.82
CA GLY A 113 -10.46 -8.13 -17.75
C GLY A 113 -9.92 -9.12 -16.71
N GLN A 114 -10.79 -10.03 -16.25
CA GLN A 114 -10.50 -10.94 -15.15
C GLN A 114 -9.34 -11.91 -15.46
N LYS A 115 -9.30 -12.47 -16.68
CA LYS A 115 -8.26 -13.44 -17.08
C LYS A 115 -6.86 -12.82 -17.02
N ALA A 116 -6.70 -11.62 -17.59
CA ALA A 116 -5.42 -10.91 -17.53
C ALA A 116 -5.09 -10.51 -16.09
N THR A 117 -6.08 -10.04 -15.31
CA THR A 117 -5.89 -9.64 -13.91
C THR A 117 -5.32 -10.78 -13.07
N ILE A 118 -5.95 -11.96 -13.13
CA ILE A 118 -5.48 -13.15 -12.42
C ILE A 118 -4.13 -13.61 -12.98
N GLY A 119 -3.97 -13.62 -14.30
CA GLY A 119 -2.71 -13.98 -14.96
C GLY A 119 -1.54 -13.12 -14.48
N SER A 120 -1.70 -11.80 -14.40
CA SER A 120 -0.66 -10.89 -13.91
C SER A 120 -0.31 -11.12 -12.45
N ILE A 121 -1.30 -11.40 -11.58
CA ILE A 121 -1.06 -11.73 -10.17
C ILE A 121 -0.22 -13.02 -10.07
N ILE A 122 -0.60 -14.07 -10.79
CA ILE A 122 0.10 -15.36 -10.78
C ILE A 122 1.53 -15.19 -11.31
N VAL A 123 1.70 -14.47 -12.42
CA VAL A 123 3.02 -14.22 -13.01
C VAL A 123 3.90 -13.44 -12.03
N PHE A 124 3.41 -12.39 -11.39
CA PHE A 124 4.22 -11.59 -10.48
C PHE A 124 4.62 -12.34 -9.21
N TYR A 125 3.71 -13.09 -8.58
CA TYR A 125 4.08 -13.93 -7.43
C TYR A 125 4.96 -15.11 -7.82
N GLY A 126 4.65 -15.79 -8.93
CA GLY A 126 5.44 -16.93 -9.42
C GLY A 126 6.85 -16.52 -9.81
N PHE A 127 7.00 -15.40 -10.52
CA PHE A 127 8.31 -14.82 -10.86
C PHE A 127 9.09 -14.41 -9.61
N SER A 128 8.43 -13.76 -8.64
CA SER A 128 9.05 -13.39 -7.36
C SER A 128 9.56 -14.62 -6.60
N ALA A 129 8.75 -15.68 -6.54
CA ALA A 129 9.12 -16.93 -5.89
C ALA A 129 10.28 -17.63 -6.60
N ALA A 130 10.26 -17.71 -7.93
CA ALA A 130 11.36 -18.29 -8.71
C ALA A 130 12.67 -17.52 -8.52
N LEU A 131 12.61 -16.19 -8.62
CA LEU A 131 13.78 -15.33 -8.47
C LEU A 131 14.33 -15.32 -7.04
N SER A 132 13.50 -15.60 -6.04
CA SER A 132 13.92 -15.67 -4.63
C SER A 132 14.91 -16.80 -4.31
N ILE A 133 15.00 -17.82 -5.17
CA ILE A 133 15.96 -18.92 -5.03
C ILE A 133 17.40 -18.39 -4.95
N TYR A 134 17.71 -17.34 -5.70
CA TYR A 134 19.04 -16.70 -5.71
C TYR A 134 19.39 -15.95 -4.41
N LEU A 135 18.40 -15.71 -3.54
CA LEU A 135 18.59 -15.04 -2.25
C LEU A 135 18.56 -15.99 -1.05
N GLY A 136 18.35 -17.29 -1.29
CA GLY A 136 18.45 -18.34 -0.28
C GLY A 136 17.17 -18.65 0.48
N LEU A 137 17.19 -19.76 1.24
CA LEU A 137 16.01 -20.34 1.88
C LEU A 137 15.34 -19.40 2.90
N ALA A 138 16.13 -18.69 3.71
CA ALA A 138 15.59 -17.76 4.70
C ALA A 138 14.77 -16.64 4.02
N TYR A 139 15.27 -16.10 2.90
CA TYR A 139 14.54 -15.13 2.09
C TYR A 139 13.26 -15.72 1.51
N MET A 140 13.31 -16.93 0.96
CA MET A 140 12.12 -17.62 0.43
C MET A 140 11.01 -17.77 1.48
N ILE A 141 11.36 -18.09 2.73
CA ILE A 141 10.39 -18.22 3.82
C ILE A 141 9.75 -16.87 4.14
N VAL A 142 10.55 -15.80 4.27
CA VAL A 142 10.01 -14.45 4.53
C VAL A 142 9.14 -13.98 3.37
N LEU A 143 9.56 -14.24 2.12
CA LEU A 143 8.78 -13.94 0.93
C LEU A 143 7.44 -14.70 0.91
N ALA A 144 7.43 -15.98 1.28
CA ALA A 144 6.19 -16.77 1.35
C ALA A 144 5.19 -16.15 2.35
N VAL A 145 5.67 -15.71 3.52
CA VAL A 145 4.86 -14.96 4.49
C VAL A 145 4.40 -13.62 3.91
N GLY A 146 5.26 -12.92 3.17
CA GLY A 146 4.95 -11.67 2.45
C GLY A 146 3.84 -11.83 1.42
N ILE A 147 3.91 -12.87 0.57
CA ILE A 147 2.90 -13.19 -0.44
C ILE A 147 1.59 -13.58 0.23
N PHE A 148 1.64 -14.39 1.30
CA PHE A 148 0.46 -14.73 2.10
C PHE A 148 -0.20 -13.46 2.68
N ASN A 149 0.56 -12.60 3.34
CA ASN A 149 0.08 -11.34 3.90
C ASN A 149 -0.53 -10.44 2.81
N SER A 150 0.15 -10.31 1.67
CA SER A 150 -0.28 -9.51 0.54
C SER A 150 -1.61 -9.99 -0.04
N ALA A 151 -1.74 -11.29 -0.32
CA ALA A 151 -2.97 -11.86 -0.86
C ALA A 151 -4.15 -11.71 0.11
N PHE A 152 -3.95 -12.07 1.37
CA PHE A 152 -5.00 -12.09 2.38
C PHE A 152 -5.27 -10.74 3.05
N TYR A 153 -4.47 -9.72 2.75
CA TYR A 153 -4.84 -8.34 3.10
C TYR A 153 -6.22 -8.00 2.54
N SER A 154 -6.50 -8.38 1.29
CA SER A 154 -7.77 -8.04 0.61
C SER A 154 -8.64 -9.24 0.24
N LEU A 155 -8.10 -10.45 0.08
CA LEU A 155 -8.89 -11.61 -0.33
C LEU A 155 -9.55 -12.34 0.86
N PRO A 156 -10.78 -12.88 0.69
CA PRO A 156 -11.38 -13.81 1.64
C PRO A 156 -10.60 -15.14 1.70
N PRO A 157 -10.72 -15.93 2.79
CA PRO A 157 -11.60 -15.70 3.93
C PRO A 157 -11.06 -14.73 4.98
N LEU A 158 -9.78 -14.37 4.94
CA LEU A 158 -9.15 -13.57 5.99
C LEU A 158 -9.41 -12.06 5.85
N ARG A 159 -9.24 -11.51 4.63
CA ARG A 159 -9.43 -10.08 4.29
C ARG A 159 -9.04 -9.15 5.43
N PHE A 160 -7.76 -9.16 5.83
CA PHE A 160 -7.28 -8.44 7.01
C PHE A 160 -7.68 -6.96 7.03
N LYS A 161 -7.77 -6.33 5.86
CA LYS A 161 -8.20 -4.93 5.71
C LYS A 161 -9.61 -4.64 6.25
N ALA A 162 -10.46 -5.66 6.42
CA ALA A 162 -11.82 -5.52 6.92
C ALA A 162 -11.91 -5.42 8.45
N HIS A 163 -10.79 -5.52 9.16
CA HIS A 163 -10.72 -5.34 10.61
C HIS A 163 -9.63 -4.32 10.97
N PRO A 164 -9.90 -3.36 11.88
CA PRO A 164 -8.98 -2.24 12.12
C PRO A 164 -7.56 -2.67 12.51
N LEU A 165 -7.41 -3.54 13.51
CA LEU A 165 -6.09 -3.92 14.01
C LEU A 165 -5.31 -4.77 13.01
N SER A 166 -5.91 -5.83 12.47
CA SER A 166 -5.21 -6.69 11.49
C SER A 166 -4.93 -5.95 10.18
N SER A 167 -5.75 -4.96 9.81
CA SER A 167 -5.45 -4.07 8.68
C SER A 167 -4.14 -3.33 8.88
N LEU A 168 -3.90 -2.77 10.07
CA LEU A 168 -2.67 -2.04 10.37
C LEU A 168 -1.45 -2.97 10.46
N ILE A 169 -1.60 -4.14 11.10
CA ILE A 169 -0.54 -5.16 11.17
C ILE A 169 -0.15 -5.59 9.76
N SER A 170 -1.13 -6.00 8.96
CA SER A 170 -0.89 -6.50 7.60
C SER A 170 -0.34 -5.41 6.68
N PHE A 171 -0.84 -4.18 6.78
CA PHE A 171 -0.33 -3.02 6.04
C PHE A 171 1.12 -2.68 6.41
N SER A 172 1.47 -2.72 7.71
CA SER A 172 2.85 -2.52 8.15
C SER A 172 3.83 -3.57 7.62
N GLY A 173 3.31 -4.76 7.24
CA GLY A 173 4.07 -5.81 6.58
C GLY A 173 4.72 -5.38 5.27
N ALA A 174 4.18 -4.37 4.57
CA ALA A 174 4.82 -3.80 3.38
C ALA A 174 6.22 -3.20 3.68
N VAL A 175 6.46 -2.81 4.93
CA VAL A 175 7.75 -2.32 5.41
C VAL A 175 8.45 -3.40 6.24
N GLY A 176 7.78 -3.97 7.25
CA GLY A 176 8.40 -4.93 8.18
C GLY A 176 8.85 -6.23 7.52
N LEU A 177 8.00 -6.86 6.69
CA LEU A 177 8.38 -8.09 5.99
C LEU A 177 9.44 -7.82 4.91
N ALA A 178 9.40 -6.65 4.27
CA ALA A 178 10.44 -6.25 3.32
C ALA A 178 11.81 -6.03 4.00
N PHE A 179 11.83 -5.42 5.19
CA PHE A 179 13.04 -5.29 6.01
C PHE A 179 13.59 -6.68 6.38
N LEU A 180 12.72 -7.57 6.89
CA LEU A 180 13.10 -8.93 7.24
C LEU A 180 13.65 -9.67 6.01
N ALA A 181 13.04 -9.50 4.84
CA ALA A 181 13.53 -10.05 3.59
C ALA A 181 14.95 -9.54 3.30
N GLY A 182 15.21 -8.24 3.49
CA GLY A 182 16.56 -7.66 3.39
C GLY A 182 17.58 -8.37 4.28
N THR A 183 17.26 -8.52 5.57
CA THR A 183 18.18 -9.17 6.53
C THR A 183 18.42 -10.65 6.22
N SER A 184 17.38 -11.34 5.73
CA SER A 184 17.36 -12.79 5.50
C SER A 184 18.27 -13.27 4.37
N VAL A 185 18.75 -12.37 3.49
CA VAL A 185 19.67 -12.73 2.39
C VAL A 185 20.98 -13.30 2.92
N THR A 186 21.37 -12.95 4.14
CA THR A 186 22.56 -13.51 4.83
C THR A 186 22.33 -14.91 5.44
N GLY A 187 21.11 -15.45 5.33
CA GLY A 187 20.71 -16.71 5.97
C GLY A 187 20.20 -16.56 7.40
N HIS A 188 20.24 -15.35 7.97
CA HIS A 188 19.80 -15.07 9.34
C HIS A 188 18.65 -14.05 9.38
N VAL A 189 17.68 -14.28 10.26
CA VAL A 189 16.53 -13.38 10.47
C VAL A 189 16.53 -12.91 11.91
N ASN A 190 16.73 -11.60 12.13
CA ASN A 190 16.66 -11.00 13.46
C ASN A 190 15.35 -10.23 13.64
N VAL A 191 14.35 -10.89 14.21
CA VAL A 191 13.04 -10.28 14.53
C VAL A 191 13.10 -9.32 15.72
N TRP A 192 14.21 -9.27 16.45
CA TRP A 192 14.43 -8.37 17.59
C TRP A 192 15.18 -7.10 17.23
N ASN A 193 15.45 -6.87 15.94
CA ASN A 193 16.15 -5.67 15.50
C ASN A 193 15.32 -4.41 15.84
N PRO A 194 15.85 -3.46 16.63
CA PRO A 194 15.09 -2.27 17.04
C PRO A 194 14.73 -1.35 15.87
N VAL A 195 15.55 -1.32 14.80
CA VAL A 195 15.25 -0.57 13.57
C VAL A 195 14.05 -1.18 12.86
N LEU A 196 13.96 -2.51 12.77
CA LEU A 196 12.78 -3.22 12.24
C LEU A 196 11.51 -2.79 12.99
N TRP A 197 11.54 -2.81 14.32
CA TRP A 197 10.38 -2.42 15.13
C TRP A 197 10.02 -0.95 14.93
N LEU A 198 11.01 -0.05 14.85
CA LEU A 198 10.78 1.37 14.61
C LEU A 198 10.07 1.60 13.26
N VAL A 199 10.61 1.09 12.16
CA VAL A 199 10.05 1.34 10.81
C VAL A 199 8.72 0.61 10.60
N THR A 200 8.56 -0.58 11.18
CA THR A 200 7.30 -1.33 11.12
C THR A 200 6.22 -0.65 11.94
N TYR A 201 6.55 -0.19 13.15
CA TYR A 201 5.60 0.56 13.99
C TYR A 201 5.22 1.89 13.34
N PHE A 202 6.19 2.62 12.78
CA PHE A 202 5.90 3.81 11.99
C PHE A 202 4.88 3.51 10.87
N MET A 203 5.11 2.47 10.06
CA MET A 203 4.18 2.12 8.97
C MET A 203 2.82 1.63 9.47
N PHE A 204 2.79 0.94 10.62
CA PHE A 204 1.55 0.57 11.32
C PHE A 204 0.73 1.82 11.66
N THR A 205 1.36 2.85 12.21
CA THR A 205 0.66 4.11 12.54
C THR A 205 0.24 4.86 11.27
N TYR A 206 1.09 4.91 10.25
CA TYR A 206 0.79 5.55 8.96
C TYR A 206 -0.41 4.91 8.24
N GLY A 207 -0.67 3.62 8.45
CA GLY A 207 -1.87 2.95 7.94
C GLY A 207 -3.18 3.65 8.35
N THR A 208 -3.19 4.37 9.47
CA THR A 208 -4.34 5.18 9.89
C THR A 208 -4.54 6.43 9.02
N VAL A 209 -3.48 7.02 8.46
CA VAL A 209 -3.55 8.14 7.49
C VAL A 209 -4.11 7.64 6.17
N LYS A 210 -3.63 6.48 5.69
CA LYS A 210 -4.07 5.85 4.44
C LYS A 210 -5.58 5.58 4.38
N ASN A 211 -6.23 5.35 5.53
CA ASN A 211 -7.66 5.06 5.58
C ASN A 211 -8.56 6.31 5.58
N LEU A 212 -8.02 7.51 5.80
CA LEU A 212 -8.81 8.74 5.79
C LEU A 212 -9.43 9.10 4.43
N PRO A 213 -8.69 9.12 3.31
CA PRO A 213 -9.28 9.44 2.01
C PRO A 213 -10.32 8.41 1.54
N ASP A 214 -10.21 7.17 2.02
CA ASP A 214 -11.09 6.06 1.62
C ASP A 214 -12.37 5.97 2.48
N TYR A 215 -12.55 6.85 3.48
CA TYR A 215 -13.62 6.77 4.47
C TYR A 215 -15.03 6.63 3.87
N SER A 216 -15.35 7.42 2.83
CA SER A 216 -16.69 7.44 2.24
C SER A 216 -17.02 6.12 1.54
N GLY A 217 -16.12 5.60 0.70
CA GLY A 217 -16.31 4.32 0.03
C GLY A 217 -16.27 3.14 0.98
N ASP A 218 -15.36 3.14 1.96
CA ASP A 218 -15.27 2.07 2.97
C ASP A 218 -16.55 2.02 3.82
N LYS A 219 -17.08 3.19 4.24
CA LYS A 219 -18.31 3.28 5.02
C LYS A 219 -19.51 2.78 4.21
N LYS A 220 -19.60 3.14 2.93
CA LYS A 220 -20.69 2.67 2.04
C LYS A 220 -20.62 1.16 1.78
N ALA A 221 -19.42 0.61 1.68
CA ALA A 221 -19.20 -0.83 1.50
C ALA A 221 -19.39 -1.65 2.79
N GLY A 222 -19.50 -0.99 3.96
CA GLY A 222 -19.60 -1.65 5.25
C GLY A 222 -18.26 -2.17 5.80
N THR A 223 -17.14 -1.72 5.23
CA THR A 223 -15.79 -2.14 5.61
C THR A 223 -15.35 -1.44 6.89
N LYS A 224 -14.96 -2.22 7.92
CA LYS A 224 -14.52 -1.69 9.23
C LYS A 224 -13.02 -1.39 9.21
N THR A 225 -12.66 -0.16 8.84
CA THR A 225 -11.29 0.34 8.86
C THR A 225 -11.04 1.22 10.08
N THR A 226 -9.78 1.62 10.31
CA THR A 226 -9.44 2.56 11.39
C THR A 226 -10.10 3.92 11.25
N ALA A 227 -10.61 4.27 10.06
CA ALA A 227 -11.37 5.50 9.87
C ALA A 227 -12.88 5.28 10.12
N THR A 228 -13.45 4.20 9.59
CA THR A 228 -14.91 4.00 9.60
C THR A 228 -15.46 3.56 10.96
N VAL A 229 -14.67 2.89 11.81
CA VAL A 229 -15.13 2.45 13.15
C VAL A 229 -15.54 3.58 14.07
N PHE A 230 -15.06 4.80 13.84
CA PHE A 230 -15.46 5.96 14.63
C PHE A 230 -16.81 6.55 14.22
N GLY A 231 -17.35 6.15 13.06
CA GLY A 231 -18.59 6.69 12.48
C GLY A 231 -18.53 8.16 12.06
N ASN A 232 -17.44 8.86 12.39
CA ASN A 232 -17.19 10.27 12.17
C ASN A 232 -15.71 10.49 11.82
N ILE A 233 -15.46 11.11 10.66
CA ILE A 233 -14.11 11.36 10.14
C ILE A 233 -13.25 12.24 11.07
N ARG A 234 -13.84 13.15 11.84
CA ARG A 234 -13.11 13.99 12.81
C ARG A 234 -12.53 13.19 13.96
N ARG A 235 -13.31 12.22 14.47
CA ARG A 235 -12.82 11.30 15.51
C ARG A 235 -11.70 10.42 14.97
N ALA A 236 -11.82 9.97 13.71
CA ALA A 236 -10.74 9.27 13.03
C ALA A 236 -9.47 10.15 12.89
N VAL A 237 -9.58 11.41 12.45
CA VAL A 237 -8.45 12.34 12.36
C VAL A 237 -7.78 12.56 13.73
N LYS A 238 -8.57 12.70 14.81
CA LYS A 238 -8.04 12.81 16.17
C LYS A 238 -7.25 11.57 16.57
N PHE A 239 -7.80 10.38 16.32
CA PHE A 239 -7.11 9.12 16.58
C PHE A 239 -5.82 8.97 15.77
N THR A 240 -5.89 9.20 14.45
CA THR A 240 -4.72 9.20 13.56
C THR A 240 -3.66 10.18 14.03
N THR A 241 -4.05 11.37 14.50
CA THR A 241 -3.11 12.37 15.04
C THR A 241 -2.32 11.83 16.23
N ILE A 242 -3.01 11.25 17.22
CA ILE A 242 -2.37 10.72 18.43
C ILE A 242 -1.43 9.56 18.07
N ILE A 243 -1.90 8.65 17.21
CA ILE A 243 -1.15 7.46 16.81
C ILE A 243 0.03 7.82 15.90
N LEU A 244 -0.05 8.84 15.04
CA LEU A 244 1.07 9.22 14.17
C LEU A 244 2.21 9.94 14.91
N ILE A 245 1.95 10.46 16.11
CA ILE A 245 2.98 11.05 16.99
C ILE A 245 3.76 9.95 17.73
N SER A 246 3.13 8.82 18.03
CA SER A 246 3.74 7.79 18.89
C SER A 246 5.01 7.13 18.34
N PRO A 247 5.30 7.02 17.03
CA PRO A 247 6.60 6.54 16.54
C PRO A 247 7.77 7.39 17.00
N TYR A 248 7.59 8.70 17.18
CA TYR A 248 8.65 9.58 17.73
C TYR A 248 8.86 9.37 19.22
N VAL A 249 7.78 9.12 19.97
CA VAL A 249 7.88 8.72 21.38
C VAL A 249 8.61 7.39 21.49
N PHE A 250 8.29 6.43 20.62
CA PHE A 250 8.94 5.13 20.56
C PHE A 250 10.42 5.23 20.17
N LEU A 251 10.76 6.04 19.16
CA LEU A 251 12.13 6.37 18.76
C LEU A 251 12.95 6.92 19.93
N VAL A 252 12.43 7.95 20.61
CA VAL A 252 13.10 8.56 21.76
C VAL A 252 13.25 7.54 22.89
N GLY A 253 12.21 6.76 23.18
CA GLY A 253 12.24 5.68 24.17
C GLY A 253 13.35 4.67 23.89
N LEU A 254 13.40 4.11 22.67
CA LEU A 254 14.43 3.17 22.24
C LEU A 254 15.85 3.76 22.37
N THR A 255 16.00 5.05 22.11
CA THR A 255 17.30 5.73 22.15
C THR A 255 17.75 5.99 23.60
N ILE A 256 16.86 6.47 24.47
CA ILE A 256 17.14 6.70 25.89
C ILE A 256 17.48 5.39 26.63
N THR A 257 16.78 4.30 26.30
CA THR A 257 17.05 2.99 26.90
C THR A 257 18.25 2.26 26.30
N GLY A 258 18.92 2.83 25.29
CA GLY A 258 20.11 2.24 24.65
C GLY A 258 19.85 1.13 23.64
N PHE A 259 18.59 0.89 23.25
CA PHE A 259 18.27 -0.05 22.17
C PHE A 259 18.60 0.53 20.78
N LEU A 260 18.53 1.85 20.63
CA LEU A 260 19.02 2.56 19.44
C LEU A 260 20.16 3.52 19.81
N PRO A 261 21.21 3.64 18.98
CA PRO A 261 22.25 4.64 19.17
C PRO A 261 21.72 6.07 19.09
N ALA A 262 22.37 7.01 19.79
CA ALA A 262 21.96 8.42 19.86
C ALA A 262 21.85 9.12 18.48
N ILE A 263 22.54 8.63 17.45
CA ILE A 263 22.43 9.15 16.07
C ILE A 263 20.98 9.12 15.53
N TYR A 264 20.13 8.22 16.04
CA TYR A 264 18.72 8.12 15.65
C TYR A 264 17.87 9.32 16.10
N TYR A 265 18.35 10.18 17.01
CA TYR A 265 17.72 11.48 17.26
C TYR A 265 17.70 12.38 16.03
N ALA A 266 18.57 12.15 15.04
CA ALA A 266 18.53 12.87 13.78
C ALA A 266 17.18 12.77 13.07
N GLU A 267 16.43 11.68 13.25
CA GLU A 267 15.10 11.46 12.64
C GLU A 267 14.06 12.52 13.11
N LEU A 268 14.31 13.18 14.24
CA LEU A 268 13.50 14.32 14.72
C LEU A 268 13.48 15.50 13.75
N ILE A 269 14.40 15.56 12.77
CA ILE A 269 14.38 16.55 11.70
C ILE A 269 13.09 16.50 10.86
N LEU A 270 12.38 15.37 10.85
CA LEU A 270 11.11 15.21 10.14
C LEU A 270 9.90 15.73 10.91
N THR A 271 10.06 16.19 12.16
CA THR A 271 8.96 16.71 12.97
C THR A 271 8.25 17.93 12.37
N PRO A 272 8.90 18.89 11.68
CA PRO A 272 8.18 19.96 10.99
C PRO A 272 7.25 19.43 9.89
N LEU A 273 7.69 18.39 9.16
CA LEU A 273 6.87 17.73 8.15
C LEU A 273 5.69 16.98 8.79
N LEU A 274 5.90 16.30 9.92
CA LEU A 274 4.80 15.72 10.71
C LEU A 274 3.79 16.80 11.10
N ILE A 275 4.23 17.92 11.68
CA ILE A 275 3.35 19.02 12.08
C ILE A 275 2.56 19.56 10.89
N PHE A 276 3.21 19.71 9.72
CA PHE A 276 2.54 20.09 8.48
C PHE A 276 1.44 19.09 8.08
N ILE A 277 1.72 17.78 8.11
CA ILE A 277 0.74 16.73 7.80
C ILE A 277 -0.44 16.79 8.78
N LEU A 278 -0.15 16.84 10.08
CA LEU A 278 -1.17 16.91 11.12
C LEU A 278 -2.05 18.15 10.95
N HIS A 279 -1.45 19.33 10.78
CA HIS A 279 -2.19 20.57 10.57
C HIS A 279 -3.16 20.45 9.38
N ASN A 280 -2.67 19.98 8.23
CA ASN A 280 -3.52 19.91 7.05
C ASN A 280 -4.58 18.80 7.12
N MET A 281 -4.33 17.71 7.86
CA MET A 281 -5.37 16.71 8.16
C MET A 281 -6.52 17.31 9.00
N TRP A 282 -6.19 18.20 9.93
CA TRP A 282 -7.18 18.91 10.74
C TRP A 282 -7.95 19.96 9.95
N THR A 283 -7.34 20.59 8.95
CA THR A 283 -8.01 21.58 8.09
C THR A 283 -8.79 20.95 6.95
N ALA A 284 -8.46 19.73 6.50
CA ALA A 284 -9.21 19.02 5.46
C ALA A 284 -10.72 18.93 5.78
N ARG A 285 -11.54 19.19 4.74
CA ARG A 285 -13.01 19.22 4.80
C ARG A 285 -13.68 18.27 3.80
N SER A 286 -12.95 17.82 2.79
CA SER A 286 -13.45 16.96 1.70
C SER A 286 -12.59 15.71 1.53
N SER A 287 -13.11 14.70 0.81
CA SER A 287 -12.35 13.51 0.42
C SER A 287 -11.11 13.89 -0.41
N GLU A 288 -11.23 14.88 -1.28
CA GLU A 288 -10.11 15.44 -2.07
C GLU A 288 -9.02 16.03 -1.17
N GLY A 289 -9.41 16.78 -0.14
CA GLY A 289 -8.47 17.29 0.87
C GLY A 289 -7.72 16.16 1.58
N PHE A 290 -8.43 15.09 1.99
CA PHE A 290 -7.79 13.91 2.58
C PHE A 290 -6.91 13.14 1.60
N GLU A 291 -7.26 13.10 0.31
CA GLU A 291 -6.46 12.46 -0.74
C GLU A 291 -5.14 13.21 -0.94
N LYS A 292 -5.20 14.55 -1.02
CA LYS A 292 -4.00 15.39 -1.06
C LYS A 292 -3.12 15.19 0.18
N MET A 293 -3.73 15.01 1.35
CA MET A 293 -2.97 14.70 2.58
C MET A 293 -2.37 13.31 2.57
N HIS A 294 -3.03 12.35 1.97
CA HIS A 294 -2.45 11.04 1.75
C HIS A 294 -1.27 11.10 0.76
N THR A 295 -1.30 11.97 -0.26
CA THR A 295 -0.14 12.23 -1.13
C THR A 295 1.03 12.83 -0.36
N TYR A 296 0.81 13.89 0.43
CA TYR A 296 1.89 14.45 1.27
C TYR A 296 2.38 13.46 2.32
N GLY A 297 1.45 12.70 2.92
CA GLY A 297 1.73 11.61 3.85
C GLY A 297 2.61 10.54 3.22
N PHE A 298 2.44 10.26 1.92
CA PHE A 298 3.28 9.32 1.19
C PHE A 298 4.73 9.79 1.15
N PHE A 299 4.96 11.06 0.78
CA PHE A 299 6.30 11.66 0.76
C PHE A 299 6.91 11.69 2.17
N TYR A 300 6.11 12.00 3.18
CA TYR A 300 6.54 11.92 4.58
C TYR A 300 6.97 10.50 4.97
N ALA A 301 6.16 9.49 4.65
CA ALA A 301 6.43 8.12 5.02
C ALA A 301 7.67 7.53 4.31
N ILE A 302 7.88 7.83 3.02
CA ILE A 302 9.13 7.43 2.35
C ILE A 302 10.33 8.20 2.89
N SER A 303 10.16 9.48 3.28
CA SER A 303 11.23 10.28 3.88
C SER A 303 11.70 9.67 5.19
N PHE A 304 10.78 9.20 6.03
CA PHE A 304 11.11 8.50 7.28
C PHE A 304 11.97 7.26 7.00
N LEU A 305 11.54 6.37 6.09
CA LEU A 305 12.29 5.16 5.76
C LEU A 305 13.68 5.46 5.16
N LEU A 306 13.75 6.41 4.23
CA LEU A 306 14.99 6.78 3.54
C LEU A 306 15.96 7.52 4.46
N PHE A 307 15.46 8.38 5.35
CA PHE A 307 16.28 9.07 6.33
C PHE A 307 16.79 8.08 7.39
N THR A 308 15.95 7.14 7.84
CA THR A 308 16.40 6.01 8.67
C THR A 308 17.51 5.22 7.99
N LEU A 309 17.46 4.98 6.67
CA LEU A 309 18.58 4.38 5.92
C LEU A 309 19.86 5.21 5.97
N VAL A 310 19.77 6.53 5.78
CA VAL A 310 20.95 7.42 5.88
C VAL A 310 21.54 7.41 7.28
N VAL A 311 20.70 7.48 8.31
CA VAL A 311 21.14 7.42 9.72
C VAL A 311 21.78 6.06 10.05
N SER A 312 21.18 4.98 9.56
CA SER A 312 21.64 3.61 9.81
C SER A 312 22.93 3.25 9.07
N SER A 313 23.15 3.84 7.89
CA SER A 313 24.34 3.63 7.08
C SER A 313 24.75 4.93 6.37
N PRO A 314 25.42 5.87 7.07
CA PRO A 314 25.81 7.14 6.47
C PRO A 314 26.82 6.94 5.34
N SER A 315 26.41 7.11 4.09
CA SER A 315 27.27 6.92 2.91
C SER A 315 26.74 7.64 1.68
N LEU A 316 27.61 7.90 0.70
CA LEU A 316 27.21 8.41 -0.62
C LEU A 316 26.23 7.46 -1.34
N LYS A 317 26.32 6.15 -1.09
CA LYS A 317 25.41 5.16 -1.66
C LYS A 317 23.99 5.32 -1.09
N SER A 318 23.87 5.54 0.23
CA SER A 318 22.59 5.82 0.88
C SER A 318 21.96 7.11 0.36
N LEU A 319 22.76 8.17 0.15
CA LEU A 319 22.29 9.39 -0.49
C LEU A 319 21.83 9.17 -1.94
N GLY A 320 22.57 8.35 -2.70
CA GLY A 320 22.16 7.94 -4.04
C GLY A 320 20.80 7.24 -4.06
N VAL A 321 20.56 6.32 -3.11
CA VAL A 321 19.26 5.65 -2.95
C VAL A 321 18.14 6.65 -2.67
N VAL A 322 18.36 7.62 -1.78
CA VAL A 322 17.39 8.67 -1.45
C VAL A 322 17.01 9.44 -2.72
N ILE A 323 18.01 9.91 -3.47
CA ILE A 323 17.80 10.67 -4.71
C ILE A 323 17.03 9.82 -5.74
N SER A 324 17.44 8.57 -5.97
CA SER A 324 16.75 7.66 -6.90
C SER A 324 15.30 7.39 -6.50
N ALA A 325 15.02 7.20 -5.21
CA ALA A 325 13.67 6.95 -4.73
C ALA A 325 12.75 8.17 -4.92
N PHE A 326 13.24 9.39 -4.65
CA PHE A 326 12.47 10.60 -4.92
C PHE A 326 12.30 10.88 -6.41
N LEU A 327 13.35 10.69 -7.22
CA LEU A 327 13.24 10.82 -8.68
C LEU A 327 12.21 9.86 -9.25
N TRP A 328 12.21 8.60 -8.83
CA TRP A 328 11.19 7.62 -9.21
C TRP A 328 9.79 8.07 -8.80
N THR A 329 9.61 8.46 -7.53
CA THR A 329 8.31 8.88 -6.99
C THR A 329 7.76 10.09 -7.73
N LEU A 330 8.61 11.09 -8.00
CA LEU A 330 8.24 12.30 -8.74
C LEU A 330 7.95 12.02 -10.21
N LEU A 331 8.76 11.20 -10.87
CA LEU A 331 8.55 10.79 -12.26
C LEU A 331 7.20 10.10 -12.42
N VAL A 332 6.92 9.09 -11.60
CA VAL A 332 5.65 8.34 -11.60
C VAL A 332 4.46 9.27 -11.36
N SER A 333 4.61 10.22 -10.43
CA SER A 333 3.55 11.20 -10.12
C SER A 333 3.31 12.17 -11.28
N ARG A 334 4.37 12.59 -11.99
CA ARG A 334 4.29 13.56 -13.10
C ARG A 334 3.67 12.96 -14.37
N ILE A 335 3.92 11.68 -14.65
CA ILE A 335 3.42 11.03 -15.88
C ILE A 335 2.05 10.35 -15.69
N HIS A 336 1.41 10.51 -14.51
CA HIS A 336 0.06 10.03 -14.22
C HIS A 336 -0.18 8.54 -14.59
N ILE A 337 0.79 7.70 -14.26
CA ILE A 337 0.76 6.25 -14.50
C ILE A 337 0.27 5.46 -13.29
N ASP A 338 -0.03 6.07 -12.14
CA ASP A 338 -0.65 5.37 -11.00
C ASP A 338 -2.16 5.24 -11.22
N SER A 339 -2.75 4.09 -10.84
CA SER A 339 -4.21 3.88 -10.92
C SER A 339 -5.00 4.62 -9.83
N ARG A 340 -4.35 5.31 -8.89
CA ARG A 340 -5.03 6.16 -7.90
C ARG A 340 -5.01 7.61 -8.35
N ILE A 341 -6.20 8.20 -8.52
CA ILE A 341 -6.38 9.59 -8.97
C ILE A 341 -6.60 10.49 -7.76
N GLU A 342 -5.92 11.63 -7.78
CA GLU A 342 -5.86 12.58 -6.66
C GLU A 342 -6.88 13.72 -6.76
N SER A 343 -7.23 14.17 -7.97
CA SER A 343 -8.11 15.32 -8.22
C SER A 343 -9.57 15.08 -7.81
N ARG A 344 -10.02 13.82 -7.82
CA ARG A 344 -11.40 13.41 -7.47
C ARG A 344 -12.50 14.16 -8.24
N ASP A 345 -12.23 14.57 -9.48
CA ASP A 345 -13.13 15.40 -10.31
C ASP A 345 -14.57 14.84 -10.41
N TRP A 346 -14.73 13.51 -10.37
CA TRP A 346 -16.04 12.84 -10.42
C TRP A 346 -16.95 13.15 -9.23
N GLU A 347 -16.41 13.62 -8.10
CA GLU A 347 -17.23 14.03 -6.95
C GLU A 347 -17.92 15.38 -7.22
N HIS A 348 -17.28 16.27 -7.97
CA HIS A 348 -17.81 17.60 -8.31
C HIS A 348 -18.93 17.51 -9.36
N ASP A 349 -18.76 16.65 -10.36
CA ASP A 349 -19.76 16.41 -11.42
C ASP A 349 -21.07 15.80 -10.90
N SER A 350 -21.02 15.07 -9.78
CA SER A 350 -22.20 14.45 -9.17
C SER A 350 -23.09 15.44 -8.40
N ASN A 351 -22.51 16.56 -7.93
CA ASN A 351 -23.24 17.59 -7.20
C ASN A 351 -23.96 18.56 -8.15
N SER A 352 -23.37 18.88 -9.31
CA SER A 352 -24.01 19.74 -10.32
C SER A 352 -25.28 19.10 -10.92
N GLN A 353 -25.29 17.77 -11.06
CA GLN A 353 -26.49 17.03 -11.50
C GLN A 353 -27.59 16.95 -10.43
N ARG A 354 -27.28 17.13 -9.14
CA ARG A 354 -28.25 17.15 -8.04
C ARG A 354 -28.83 18.54 -7.73
N SER A 355 -28.14 19.61 -8.12
CA SER A 355 -28.65 20.98 -7.99
C SER A 355 -29.51 21.44 -9.17
N GLY A 356 -29.57 20.65 -10.24
CA GLY A 356 -30.35 20.91 -11.45
C GLY A 356 -31.63 20.07 -11.61
N ALA A 357 -32.00 19.31 -10.57
CA ALA A 357 -33.25 18.56 -10.46
C ALA A 357 -33.96 19.00 -9.18
#